data_AF-A0A4Y1RYU8-F1
#
_entry.id   AF-A0A4Y1RYU8-F1
#
_cell.length_a   1.000
_cell.length_b   1.000
_cell.length_c   1.000
_cell.angle_alpha   90.00
_cell.angle_beta   90.00
_cell.angle_gamma   90.00
#
_symmetry.space_group_name_H-M   'P 1'
#
loop_
_entity.id
_entity.type
_entity.pdbx_description
1 polymer ?
#
loop_
_entity_poly.entity_id
_entity_poly.type
_entity_poly.pdbx_seq_one_letter_code
_entity_poly.pdbx_strand_id
1 'polypeptide(L)' 'MGLVFFALAASDCVRRYEPFKNISSDSEPFVIPDLPGEIKMTRAQVPGFIKDNIENDLTRLLKTVQGS' A
#
# COMPACT_ATOMS: atom_id res chain seq x y z
N MET A 1 1.20 20.09 -0.94
CA MET A 1 0.29 19.30 -0.07
C MET A 1 -0.32 18.07 -0.75
N GLY A 2 -0.23 17.88 -2.08
CA GLY A 2 -0.80 16.69 -2.75
C GLY A 2 -0.01 15.38 -2.61
N LEU A 3 1.33 15.47 -2.48
CA LEU A 3 2.19 14.28 -2.48
C LEU A 3 1.97 13.37 -1.26
N VAL A 4 1.71 13.96 -0.09
CA VAL A 4 1.40 13.21 1.14
C VAL A 4 0.07 12.47 1.03
N PHE A 5 -0.93 13.08 0.39
CA PHE A 5 -2.25 12.47 0.19
C PHE A 5 -2.17 11.30 -0.79
N PHE A 6 -1.39 11.46 -1.86
CA PHE A 6 -1.11 10.41 -2.83
C PHE A 6 -0.42 9.21 -2.18
N ALA A 7 0.64 9.45 -1.40
CA ALA A 7 1.37 8.40 -0.71
C ALA A 7 0.50 7.61 0.29
N LEU A 8 -0.38 8.31 1.02
CA LEU A 8 -1.33 7.70 1.95
C LEU A 8 -2.39 6.86 1.22
N ALA A 9 -2.99 7.40 0.15
CA ALA A 9 -3.99 6.69 -0.65
C ALA A 9 -3.40 5.43 -1.31
N ALA A 10 -2.21 5.55 -1.91
CA ALA A 10 -1.49 4.41 -2.46
C ALA A 10 -1.18 3.34 -1.40
N SER A 11 -0.71 3.77 -0.23
CA SER A 11 -0.42 2.85 0.88
C SER A 11 -1.68 2.14 1.39
N ASP A 12 -2.81 2.85 1.48
CA ASP A 12 -4.09 2.25 1.88
C ASP A 12 -4.59 1.24 0.84
N CYS A 13 -4.53 1.57 -0.46
CA CYS A 13 -4.92 0.66 -1.53
C CYS A 13 -4.05 -0.61 -1.55
N VAL A 14 -2.73 -0.45 -1.44
CA VAL A 14 -1.80 -1.58 -1.39
C VAL A 14 -2.05 -2.44 -0.15
N ARG A 15 -2.36 -1.84 1.01
CA ARG A 15 -2.71 -2.56 2.24
C ARG A 15 -4.06 -3.28 2.15
N ARG A 16 -5.06 -2.64 1.55
CA ARG A 16 -6.45 -3.11 1.52
C ARG A 16 -6.66 -4.24 0.51
N TYR A 17 -6.07 -4.10 -0.67
CA TYR A 17 -6.26 -5.05 -1.77
C TYR A 17 -5.13 -6.06 -1.88
N GLU A 18 -4.00 -5.81 -1.21
CA GLU A 18 -2.81 -6.67 -1.20
C GLU A 18 -2.41 -7.18 -2.61
N PRO A 19 -2.38 -6.31 -3.64
CA PRO A 19 -2.17 -6.73 -5.04
C PRO A 19 -0.83 -7.44 -5.24
N PHE A 20 0.13 -7.22 -4.34
CA PHE A 20 1.44 -7.85 -4.31
C PHE A 20 1.46 -9.32 -3.88
N LYS A 21 0.37 -9.87 -3.30
CA LYS A 21 0.30 -11.28 -2.87
C LYS A 21 0.18 -12.26 -4.04
N ASN A 22 -0.45 -11.84 -5.14
CA ASN A 22 -0.66 -12.68 -6.32
C ASN A 22 0.55 -12.72 -7.27
N ILE A 23 1.65 -12.07 -6.88
CA ILE A 23 2.81 -11.86 -7.72
C ILE A 23 3.96 -12.73 -7.21
N SER A 24 4.43 -13.63 -8.07
CA SER A 24 5.51 -14.54 -7.70
C SER A 24 6.86 -13.83 -7.64
N SER A 25 7.09 -12.86 -8.54
CA SER A 25 8.37 -12.15 -8.67
C SER A 25 8.35 -10.77 -8.01
N ASP A 26 9.44 -10.41 -7.30
CA ASP A 26 9.61 -9.07 -6.75
C ASP A 26 9.76 -7.97 -7.83
N SER A 27 10.15 -8.35 -9.05
CA SER A 27 10.30 -7.44 -10.19
C SER A 27 9.03 -7.28 -11.02
N GLU A 28 8.02 -8.12 -10.80
CA GLU A 28 6.79 -8.07 -11.57
C GLU A 28 5.90 -6.91 -11.07
N PRO A 29 5.45 -6.02 -11.99
CA PRO A 29 4.67 -4.86 -11.63
C PRO A 29 3.19 -5.21 -11.43
N PHE A 30 2.55 -4.52 -10.50
CA PHE A 30 1.10 -4.52 -10.31
C PHE A 30 0.55 -3.10 -10.34
N VAL A 31 -0.75 -3.01 -10.60
CA VAL A 31 -1.48 -1.73 -10.61
C VAL A 31 -2.08 -1.49 -9.24
N ILE A 32 -1.96 -0.26 -8.74
CA ILE A 32 -2.65 0.18 -7.53
C ILE A 32 -4.09 0.56 -7.92
N PRO A 33 -5.12 -0.12 -7.37
CA PRO A 33 -6.52 0.22 -7.65
C PRO A 33 -6.92 1.56 -7.00
N ASP A 34 -8.07 2.11 -7.39
CA ASP A 34 -8.69 3.32 -6.81
C ASP A 34 -7.92 4.67 -6.94
N LEU A 35 -6.80 4.70 -7.67
CA LEU A 35 -6.08 5.93 -7.96
C LEU A 35 -6.33 6.44 -9.39
N PRO A 36 -6.34 7.77 -9.59
CA PRO A 36 -6.47 8.34 -10.92
C PRO A 36 -5.20 8.07 -11.74
N GLY A 37 -5.36 7.42 -12.89
CA GLY A 37 -4.27 7.00 -13.76
C GLY A 37 -3.78 5.58 -13.47
N GLU A 38 -3.11 4.97 -14.45
CA GLU A 38 -2.54 3.63 -14.30
C GLU A 38 -1.21 3.72 -13.55
N ILE A 39 -1.26 3.47 -12.24
CA ILE A 39 -0.09 3.58 -11.36
C ILE A 39 0.46 2.18 -11.11
N LYS A 40 1.66 1.94 -11.61
CA LYS A 40 2.36 0.66 -11.49
C LYS A 40 3.42 0.72 -10.41
N MET A 41 3.50 -0.35 -9.64
CA MET A 41 4.49 -0.54 -8.58
C MET A 41 4.94 -1.99 -8.59
N THR A 42 6.19 -2.28 -8.24
CA THR A 42 6.68 -3.65 -8.13
C THR A 42 6.58 -4.16 -6.70
N ARG A 43 6.52 -5.47 -6.52
CA ARG A 43 6.50 -6.09 -5.18
C ARG A 43 7.75 -5.71 -4.38
N ALA A 44 8.90 -5.49 -5.02
CA ALA A 44 10.11 -4.99 -4.36
C ALA A 44 9.95 -3.59 -3.72
N GLN A 45 9.11 -2.73 -4.31
CA GLN A 45 8.88 -1.37 -3.80
C GLN A 45 7.91 -1.35 -2.62
N VAL A 46 7.19 -2.44 -2.36
CA VAL A 46 6.21 -2.50 -1.25
C VAL A 46 6.97 -2.56 0.07
N PRO A 47 6.69 -1.64 1.02
CA PRO A 47 7.37 -1.65 2.31
C PRO A 47 7.15 -2.95 3.08
N GLY A 48 8.18 -3.41 3.79
CA GLY A 48 8.13 -4.65 4.57
C GLY A 48 7.02 -4.69 5.62
N PHE A 49 6.67 -3.56 6.24
CA PHE A 49 5.58 -3.46 7.22
C PHE A 49 4.16 -3.58 6.62
N ILE A 50 4.03 -3.51 5.29
CA ILE A 50 2.80 -3.80 4.56
C ILE A 50 2.79 -5.27 4.12
N LYS A 51 3.96 -5.80 3.71
CA LYS A 51 4.14 -7.21 3.31
C LYS A 51 3.98 -8.19 4.47
N ASP A 52 4.53 -7.81 5.61
CA ASP A 52 4.51 -8.55 6.86
C ASP A 52 3.52 -7.83 7.78
N ASN A 53 2.56 -8.54 8.38
CA ASN A 53 1.55 -7.98 9.28
C ASN A 53 2.19 -7.62 10.64
N ILE A 54 3.29 -6.89 10.60
CA ILE A 54 4.00 -6.39 11.76
C ILE A 54 3.20 -5.18 12.19
N GLU A 55 2.46 -5.35 13.27
CA GLU A 55 1.79 -4.27 13.97
C GLU A 55 2.84 -3.24 14.44
N ASN A 56 3.17 -2.30 13.56
CA ASN A 56 3.98 -1.14 13.90
C ASN A 56 3.07 0.02 14.33
N ASP A 57 3.66 1.00 15.02
CA ASP A 57 2.99 2.20 15.53
C ASP A 57 2.13 2.91 14.46
N LEU A 58 2.59 2.92 13.20
CA LEU A 58 1.83 3.43 12.05
C LEU A 58 0.54 2.64 11.77
N THR A 59 0.56 1.31 11.88
CA THR A 59 -0.64 0.48 11.72
C THR A 59 -1.65 0.77 12.82
N ARG A 60 -1.19 1.05 14.05
CA ARG A 60 -2.04 1.46 15.18
C ARG A 60 -2.66 2.83 14.91
N LEU A 61 -1.87 3.82 14.48
CA LEU A 61 -2.36 5.15 14.13
C LEU A 61 -3.39 5.12 12.98
N LEU A 62 -3.14 4.33 11.93
CA LEU A 62 -4.08 4.19 10.82
C LEU A 62 -5.38 3.48 11.22
N LYS A 63 -5.33 2.50 12.15
CA LYS A 63 -6.54 1.90 12.75
C LYS A 63 -7.35 2.94 13.55
N THR A 64 -6.68 3.80 14.30
CA THR A 64 -7.32 4.87 15.08
C THR A 64 -8.04 5.90 14.20
N VAL A 65 -7.49 6.22 13.03
CA VAL A 65 -8.08 7.19 12.08
C VAL A 65 -9.27 6.60 11.29
N GLN A 66 -9.30 5.28 11.05
CA GLN A 66 -10.43 4.62 10.35
C GLN A 66 -11.65 4.35 11.24
N GLY A 67 -11.55 4.60 12.56
CA GLY A 67 -12.60 4.35 13.55
C GLY A 67 -13.20 5.61 14.17
N SER A 68 -13.22 6.75 13.46
CA SER A 68 -13.93 7.98 13.86
C SER A 68 -14.98 8.36 12.84
#